data_AF-A0A8X6JWJ6-F1
#
_entry.id   AF-A0A8X6JWJ6-F1
#
_cell.length_a   1.000
_cell.length_b   1.000
_cell.length_c   1.000
_cell.angle_alpha   90.00
_cell.angle_beta   90.00
_cell.angle_gamma   90.00
#
_symmetry.space_group_name_H-M   'P 1'
#
loop_
_entity.id
_entity.type
_entity.pdbx_description
1 polymer ?
#
loop_
_entity_poly.entity_id
_entity_poly.type
_entity_poly.pdbx_seq_one_letter_code
_entity_poly.pdbx_strand_id
1 'polypeptide(L)'
;MEKKTKKELLLVIEEQNQNLLKYKSRLHDIVESYKNLIREKEALESSIKTLTEVSNATKEENEVDSIDCENQANEKVSELQQKYGNRVSERKVMEYEKTIEDLQNKLTVSQDRLRANEKDAKKNASLFQRFKEEMEELKLQYLTRIDEEKKRAELTEEKLKLFTFVKEKRITSLENKISELSTIVGEHDKVRQQDQLTIQKLKAKISQLQVEYSAIAQIPDTNSQIWEYTDVNTGIQYATNYKQARSQSESSYSGSKIGKDFGFEKSNAHYQAEMIRMKEELEQYKTKAELALKEKYNKTSAALLSDAKSGKEIKELKSRIAQLEDQLQTCKSQLKLNEEYHNKITANLEKSCEDLKVQHKQELAQAELSYRTQLLELEHQIQKQRERTLALLEEKDKEIELLKSSFLTSFIKKNKVSENDLVLENTSTASNQEAAANLLSNSLISSQKDGHILHYIQELARKDVEISNLRQSRIQTESSLRKLQQKLSVIEDNYSHEVDMLKSRIKLLESSQDEEGTNVEYLKNVILRFLKCNDSSSKRHMVNAISTVLHFTSSEIQEIKGYIR
;
A
#
# COMPACT_ATOMS: atom_id res chain seq x y z
N MET A 1 -20.24 -8.45 -11.56
CA MET A 1 -20.27 -7.80 -12.89
C MET A 1 -20.62 -6.34 -12.69
N GLU A 2 -19.60 -5.49 -12.56
CA GLU A 2 -19.78 -4.06 -12.32
C GLU A 2 -20.35 -3.39 -13.57
N LYS A 3 -21.47 -2.68 -13.40
CA LYS A 3 -22.09 -1.88 -14.45
C LYS A 3 -21.16 -0.69 -14.73
N LYS A 4 -20.27 -0.83 -15.70
CA LYS A 4 -19.43 0.27 -16.21
C LYS A 4 -20.30 1.48 -16.47
N THR A 5 -19.85 2.63 -15.98
CA THR A 5 -20.62 3.87 -16.02
C THR A 5 -20.79 4.28 -17.49
N LYS A 6 -21.94 4.85 -17.89
CA LYS A 6 -22.22 5.26 -19.29
C LYS A 6 -21.08 6.08 -19.92
N LYS A 7 -20.35 6.86 -19.10
CA LYS A 7 -19.17 7.64 -19.50
C LYS A 7 -17.96 6.77 -19.87
N GLU A 8 -17.70 5.69 -19.13
CA GLU A 8 -16.58 4.78 -19.40
C GLU A 8 -16.84 3.97 -20.68
N LEU A 9 -18.09 3.57 -20.92
CA LEU A 9 -18.48 2.91 -22.17
C LEU A 9 -18.31 3.85 -23.38
N LEU A 10 -18.65 5.13 -23.25
CA LEU A 10 -18.43 6.12 -24.31
C LEU A 10 -16.94 6.33 -24.60
N LEU A 11 -16.09 6.41 -23.57
CA LEU A 11 -14.64 6.52 -23.75
C LEU A 11 -14.05 5.29 -24.44
N VAL A 12 -14.50 4.08 -24.08
CA VAL A 12 -14.07 2.85 -24.75
C VAL A 12 -14.52 2.82 -26.21
N ILE A 13 -15.74 3.28 -26.51
CA ILE A 13 -16.23 3.39 -27.91
C ILE A 13 -15.39 4.39 -28.70
N GLU A 14 -15.02 5.52 -28.10
CA GLU A 14 -14.20 6.55 -28.75
C GLU A 14 -12.77 6.04 -29.01
N GLU A 15 -12.17 5.33 -28.05
CA GLU A 15 -10.87 4.66 -28.21
C GLU A 15 -10.92 3.55 -29.28
N GLN A 16 -11.97 2.74 -29.30
CA GLN A 16 -12.19 1.73 -30.34
C GLN A 16 -12.35 2.35 -31.73
N ASN A 17 -13.05 3.49 -31.84
CA ASN A 17 -13.20 4.23 -33.10
C ASN A 17 -11.85 4.80 -33.58
N GLN A 18 -11.03 5.34 -32.67
CA GLN A 18 -9.68 5.81 -33.00
C GLN A 18 -8.79 4.66 -33.49
N ASN A 19 -8.87 3.49 -32.84
CA ASN A 19 -8.12 2.32 -33.26
C ASN A 19 -8.59 1.79 -34.62
N LEU A 20 -9.91 1.75 -34.88
CA LEU A 20 -10.46 1.41 -36.19
C LEU A 20 -9.99 2.36 -37.29
N LEU A 21 -9.89 3.67 -37.00
CA LEU A 21 -9.38 4.67 -37.95
C LEU A 21 -7.91 4.43 -38.28
N LYS A 22 -7.08 4.10 -37.28
CA LYS A 22 -5.67 3.73 -37.47
C LYS A 22 -5.53 2.46 -38.31
N TYR A 23 -6.34 1.43 -38.02
CA TYR A 23 -6.33 0.20 -38.81
C TYR A 23 -6.78 0.43 -40.25
N LYS A 24 -7.79 1.29 -40.47
CA LYS A 24 -8.25 1.67 -41.81
C LYS A 24 -7.16 2.41 -42.60
N SER A 25 -6.45 3.35 -41.98
CA SER A 25 -5.32 4.05 -42.63
C SER A 25 -4.20 3.07 -42.99
N ARG A 26 -3.80 2.22 -42.05
CA ARG A 26 -2.73 1.25 -42.27
C ARG A 26 -3.09 0.23 -43.35
N LEU A 27 -4.36 -0.20 -43.42
CA LEU A 27 -4.84 -1.07 -44.49
C LEU A 27 -4.84 -0.36 -45.84
N HIS A 28 -5.20 0.93 -45.87
CA HIS A 28 -5.15 1.74 -47.09
C HIS A 28 -3.72 1.84 -47.62
N ASP A 29 -2.76 2.18 -46.76
CA ASP A 29 -1.34 2.27 -47.12
C ASP A 29 -0.79 0.92 -47.62
N ILE A 30 -1.18 -0.18 -46.97
CA ILE A 30 -0.81 -1.52 -47.42
C ILE A 30 -1.40 -1.81 -48.81
N VAL A 31 -2.69 -1.55 -49.03
CA VAL A 31 -3.33 -1.76 -50.33
C VAL A 31 -2.70 -0.89 -51.42
N GLU A 32 -2.32 0.35 -51.11
CA GLU A 32 -1.63 1.23 -52.05
C GLU A 32 -0.21 0.72 -52.37
N SER A 33 0.54 0.24 -51.37
CA SER A 33 1.84 -0.40 -51.59
C SER A 33 1.72 -1.67 -52.46
N TYR A 34 0.69 -2.50 -52.24
CA TYR A 34 0.41 -3.66 -53.10
C TYR A 34 0.04 -3.25 -54.54
N LYS A 35 -0.75 -2.19 -54.73
CA LYS A 35 -1.05 -1.66 -56.07
C LYS A 35 0.20 -1.14 -56.78
N ASN A 36 1.09 -0.45 -56.05
CA ASN A 36 2.35 0.04 -56.60
C ASN A 36 3.27 -1.13 -56.98
N LEU A 37 3.35 -2.16 -56.13
CA LEU A 37 4.14 -3.36 -56.39
C LEU A 37 3.64 -4.14 -57.61
N ILE A 38 2.31 -4.23 -57.81
CA ILE A 38 1.72 -4.86 -59.00
C ILE A 38 2.10 -4.07 -60.26
N ARG A 39 2.03 -2.74 -60.23
CA ARG A 39 2.46 -1.88 -61.37
C ARG A 39 3.95 -2.06 -61.69
N GLU A 40 4.80 -2.16 -60.67
CA GLU A 40 6.23 -2.41 -60.86
C GLU A 40 6.48 -3.80 -61.47
N LYS A 41 5.75 -4.83 -61.02
CA LYS A 41 5.79 -6.17 -61.61
C LYS A 41 5.38 -6.15 -63.09
N GLU A 42 4.28 -5.48 -63.44
CA GLU A 42 3.82 -5.35 -64.83
C GLU A 42 4.84 -4.61 -65.71
N ALA A 43 5.50 -3.58 -65.18
CA ALA A 43 6.57 -2.85 -65.89
C ALA A 43 7.81 -3.72 -66.13
N LEU A 44 8.19 -4.55 -65.15
CA LEU A 44 9.29 -5.50 -65.28
C LEU A 44 8.97 -6.62 -66.26
N GLU A 45 7.75 -7.19 -66.23
CA GLU A 45 7.31 -8.20 -67.20
C GLU A 45 7.33 -7.65 -68.63
N SER A 46 6.89 -6.40 -68.82
CA SER A 46 6.97 -5.71 -70.12
C SER A 46 8.41 -5.50 -70.57
N SER A 47 9.31 -5.13 -69.65
CA SER A 47 10.73 -4.95 -69.93
C SER A 47 11.42 -6.27 -70.30
N ILE A 48 11.07 -7.36 -69.62
CA ILE A 48 11.58 -8.70 -69.95
C ILE A 48 11.09 -9.14 -71.33
N LYS A 49 9.82 -8.88 -71.65
CA LYS A 49 9.24 -9.22 -72.96
C LYS A 49 9.95 -8.50 -74.11
N THR A 50 10.19 -7.19 -73.97
CA THR A 50 10.95 -6.42 -74.97
C THR A 50 12.40 -6.91 -75.09
N LEU A 51 13.07 -7.24 -73.98
CA LEU A 51 14.41 -7.82 -74.00
C LEU A 51 14.46 -9.21 -74.65
N THR A 52 13.41 -10.03 -74.49
CA THR A 52 13.32 -11.34 -75.16
C THR A 52 13.04 -11.20 -76.65
N GLU A 53 12.20 -10.24 -77.06
CA GLU A 53 11.96 -9.92 -78.47
C GLU A 53 13.23 -9.38 -79.15
N VAL A 54 14.00 -8.49 -78.48
CA VAL A 54 15.30 -8.00 -78.97
C VAL A 54 16.34 -9.13 -79.04
N SER A 55 16.39 -10.00 -78.02
CA SER A 55 17.30 -11.15 -78.03
C SER A 55 16.97 -12.16 -79.14
N ASN A 56 15.70 -12.27 -79.53
CA ASN A 56 15.28 -13.14 -80.63
C ASN A 56 15.55 -12.49 -81.99
N ALA A 57 15.37 -11.16 -82.12
CA ALA A 57 15.73 -10.41 -83.34
C ALA A 57 17.24 -10.44 -83.63
N THR A 58 18.10 -10.44 -82.60
CA THR A 58 19.56 -10.55 -82.78
C THR A 58 20.06 -11.94 -83.20
N LYS A 59 19.17 -12.95 -83.28
CA LYS A 59 19.51 -14.32 -83.69
C LYS A 59 19.10 -14.67 -85.12
N GLU A 60 18.38 -13.79 -85.83
CA GLU A 60 17.84 -14.06 -87.18
C GLU A 60 18.52 -13.26 -88.32
N GLU A 61 19.59 -12.50 -88.07
CA GLU A 61 20.28 -11.68 -89.08
C GLU A 61 21.69 -12.15 -89.49
N ASN A 62 22.01 -13.45 -89.39
CA ASN A 62 23.25 -13.97 -89.97
C ASN A 62 23.03 -15.37 -90.55
N GLU A 63 22.47 -15.46 -91.75
CA GLU A 63 22.79 -16.56 -92.66
C GLU A 63 22.30 -16.28 -94.09
N VAL A 64 23.12 -16.71 -95.05
CA VAL A 64 22.88 -16.86 -96.50
C VAL A 64 23.29 -15.66 -97.38
N ASP A 65 24.44 -15.78 -98.07
CA ASP A 65 24.41 -16.19 -99.49
C ASP A 65 25.80 -16.42 -100.14
N SER A 66 25.79 -17.35 -101.11
CA SER A 66 26.68 -17.45 -102.28
C SER A 66 27.92 -18.35 -102.21
N ILE A 67 27.76 -19.57 -102.73
CA ILE A 67 28.77 -20.37 -103.44
C ILE A 67 28.13 -20.82 -104.76
N ASP A 68 28.53 -20.27 -105.90
CA ASP A 68 29.28 -21.02 -106.93
C ASP A 68 29.57 -20.21 -108.22
N CYS A 69 30.67 -20.60 -108.88
CA CYS A 69 31.26 -20.09 -110.13
C CYS A 69 32.00 -18.74 -109.99
N GLU A 70 33.31 -18.64 -110.22
CA GLU A 70 33.90 -18.90 -111.53
C GLU A 70 35.41 -19.14 -111.41
N ASN A 71 35.83 -20.37 -111.69
CA ASN A 71 37.22 -20.85 -111.69
C ASN A 71 38.02 -20.34 -112.91
N GLN A 72 38.02 -19.02 -113.15
CA GLN A 72 38.79 -18.40 -114.22
C GLN A 72 39.45 -17.06 -113.83
N ALA A 73 39.60 -16.80 -112.52
CA ALA A 73 40.30 -15.63 -111.98
C ALA A 73 41.55 -15.98 -111.14
N ASN A 74 41.86 -17.26 -110.94
CA ASN A 74 42.88 -17.71 -109.99
C ASN A 74 44.33 -17.66 -110.49
N GLU A 75 44.58 -17.33 -111.75
CA GLU A 75 45.95 -17.22 -112.27
C GLU A 75 46.50 -15.79 -112.15
N LYS A 76 45.64 -14.76 -112.18
CA LYS A 76 46.05 -13.35 -112.05
C LYS A 76 46.00 -12.79 -110.62
N VAL A 77 45.32 -13.48 -109.69
CA VAL A 77 45.24 -13.08 -108.28
C VAL A 77 46.47 -13.55 -107.48
N SER A 78 47.12 -14.65 -107.90
CA SER A 78 48.29 -15.22 -107.22
C SER A 78 49.50 -14.26 -107.21
N GLU A 79 49.71 -13.49 -108.28
CA GLU A 79 50.80 -12.51 -108.34
C GLU A 79 50.55 -11.24 -107.50
N LEU A 80 49.29 -10.89 -107.21
CA LEU A 80 48.94 -9.74 -106.37
C LEU A 80 48.76 -10.11 -104.88
N GLN A 81 48.44 -11.37 -104.56
CA GLN A 81 48.35 -11.89 -103.19
C GLN A 81 49.72 -11.99 -102.49
N GLN A 82 50.80 -12.27 -103.22
CA GLN A 82 52.12 -12.46 -102.61
C GLN A 82 52.75 -11.17 -102.07
N LYS A 83 52.36 -9.99 -102.57
CA LYS A 83 52.91 -8.68 -102.13
C LYS A 83 52.06 -7.93 -101.12
N TYR A 84 50.75 -8.13 -101.08
CA TYR A 84 49.83 -7.38 -100.21
C TYR A 84 48.95 -8.26 -99.29
N GLY A 85 48.90 -9.58 -99.48
CA GLY A 85 48.07 -10.49 -98.68
C GLY A 85 48.55 -10.68 -97.24
N ASN A 86 49.87 -10.82 -97.02
CA ASN A 86 50.40 -11.14 -95.69
C ASN A 86 50.15 -10.01 -94.66
N ARG A 87 50.25 -8.74 -95.06
CA ARG A 87 50.09 -7.59 -94.13
C ARG A 87 48.64 -7.25 -93.78
N VAL A 88 47.68 -7.69 -94.59
CA VAL A 88 46.23 -7.46 -94.36
C VAL A 88 45.63 -8.62 -93.58
N SER A 89 46.08 -9.85 -93.84
CA SER A 89 45.70 -11.03 -93.05
C SER A 89 46.29 -11.01 -91.64
N GLU A 90 47.56 -10.62 -91.45
CA GLU A 90 48.15 -10.48 -90.10
C GLU A 90 47.42 -9.44 -89.24
N ARG A 91 46.98 -8.32 -89.83
CA ARG A 91 46.24 -7.28 -89.08
C ARG A 91 44.86 -7.75 -88.63
N LYS A 92 44.12 -8.43 -89.51
CA LYS A 92 42.82 -9.00 -89.16
C LYS A 92 42.97 -10.12 -88.12
N VAL A 93 44.00 -10.95 -88.23
CA VAL A 93 44.31 -11.99 -87.23
C VAL A 93 44.62 -11.36 -85.87
N MET A 94 45.44 -10.32 -85.79
CA MET A 94 45.68 -9.60 -84.52
C MET A 94 44.43 -8.94 -83.94
N GLU A 95 43.55 -8.39 -84.79
CA GLU A 95 42.28 -7.83 -84.33
C GLU A 95 41.37 -8.93 -83.75
N TYR A 96 41.28 -10.09 -84.41
CA TYR A 96 40.52 -11.22 -83.89
C TYR A 96 41.12 -11.78 -82.59
N GLU A 97 42.44 -11.93 -82.52
CA GLU A 97 43.13 -12.35 -81.29
C GLU A 97 42.85 -11.38 -80.13
N LYS A 98 42.92 -10.07 -80.39
CA LYS A 98 42.57 -9.05 -79.39
C LYS A 98 41.10 -9.11 -78.98
N THR A 99 40.17 -9.34 -79.92
CA THR A 99 38.76 -9.51 -79.57
C THR A 99 38.51 -10.79 -78.77
N ILE A 100 39.23 -11.87 -79.04
CA ILE A 100 39.16 -13.12 -78.28
C ILE A 100 39.69 -12.90 -76.87
N GLU A 101 40.81 -12.20 -76.72
CA GLU A 101 41.38 -11.84 -75.42
C GLU A 101 40.43 -10.91 -74.64
N ASP A 102 39.83 -9.91 -75.28
CA ASP A 102 38.83 -9.03 -74.67
C ASP A 102 37.56 -9.81 -74.26
N LEU A 103 37.12 -10.79 -75.05
CA LEU A 103 35.99 -11.66 -74.72
C LEU A 103 36.32 -12.62 -73.57
N GLN A 104 37.54 -13.16 -73.53
CA GLN A 104 38.03 -13.96 -72.41
C GLN A 104 38.13 -13.13 -71.13
N ASN A 105 38.61 -11.89 -71.22
CA ASN A 105 38.65 -10.95 -70.09
C ASN A 105 37.23 -10.57 -69.63
N LYS A 106 36.28 -10.36 -70.53
CA LYS A 106 34.86 -10.14 -70.17
C LYS A 106 34.23 -11.38 -69.52
N LEU A 107 34.56 -12.57 -70.01
CA LEU A 107 34.07 -13.84 -69.47
C LEU A 107 34.61 -14.07 -68.05
N THR A 108 35.90 -13.84 -67.82
CA THR A 108 36.52 -13.96 -66.50
C THR A 108 35.97 -12.95 -65.51
N VAL A 109 35.82 -11.67 -65.90
CA VAL A 109 35.18 -10.64 -65.08
C VAL A 109 33.72 -10.99 -64.76
N SER A 110 32.97 -11.55 -65.72
CA SER A 110 31.59 -12.01 -65.50
C SER A 110 31.54 -13.21 -64.54
N GLN A 111 32.45 -14.17 -64.68
CA GLN A 111 32.59 -15.31 -63.77
C GLN A 111 32.96 -14.87 -62.35
N ASP A 112 33.88 -13.92 -62.19
CA ASP A 112 34.27 -13.39 -60.88
C ASP A 112 33.14 -12.59 -60.22
N ARG A 113 32.38 -11.80 -61.00
CA ARG A 113 31.15 -11.14 -60.52
C ARG A 113 30.10 -12.16 -60.07
N LEU A 114 29.92 -13.25 -60.81
CA LEU A 114 28.98 -14.31 -60.44
C LEU A 114 29.42 -15.02 -59.15
N ARG A 115 30.71 -15.32 -59.00
CA ARG A 115 31.29 -15.90 -57.77
C ARG A 115 31.18 -14.96 -56.57
N ALA A 116 31.33 -13.64 -56.76
CA ALA A 116 31.12 -12.66 -55.70
C ALA A 116 29.65 -12.64 -55.25
N ASN A 117 28.71 -12.59 -56.20
CA ASN A 117 27.28 -12.65 -55.94
C ASN A 117 26.86 -13.96 -55.26
N GLU A 118 27.43 -15.11 -55.66
CA GLU A 118 27.19 -16.40 -55.01
C GLU A 118 27.70 -16.42 -53.55
N LYS A 119 28.87 -15.82 -53.29
CA LYS A 119 29.40 -15.71 -51.92
C LYS A 119 28.50 -14.80 -51.07
N ASP A 120 28.04 -13.68 -51.61
CA ASP A 120 27.17 -12.76 -50.88
C ASP A 120 25.76 -13.34 -50.68
N ALA A 121 25.23 -14.10 -51.64
CA ALA A 121 23.99 -14.87 -51.48
C ALA A 121 24.11 -15.93 -50.37
N LYS A 122 25.25 -16.64 -50.29
CA LYS A 122 25.52 -17.61 -49.20
C LYS A 122 25.63 -16.92 -47.84
N LYS A 123 26.31 -15.77 -47.75
CA LYS A 123 26.35 -14.97 -46.52
C LYS A 123 24.96 -14.51 -46.11
N ASN A 124 24.17 -13.98 -47.04
CA ASN A 124 22.80 -13.53 -46.78
C ASN A 124 21.89 -14.68 -46.32
N ALA A 125 22.04 -15.88 -46.89
CA ALA A 125 21.33 -17.07 -46.43
C ALA A 125 21.71 -17.44 -44.98
N SER A 126 22.99 -17.38 -44.62
CA SER A 126 23.44 -17.64 -43.25
C SER A 126 22.98 -16.57 -42.26
N LEU A 127 22.92 -15.30 -42.67
CA LEU A 127 22.38 -14.21 -41.86
C LEU A 127 20.88 -14.37 -41.64
N PHE A 128 20.13 -14.75 -42.68
CA PHE A 128 18.71 -15.00 -42.57
C PHE A 128 18.40 -16.18 -41.65
N GLN A 129 19.24 -17.22 -41.65
CA GLN A 129 19.14 -18.34 -40.72
C GLN A 129 19.35 -17.88 -39.26
N ARG A 130 20.37 -17.05 -39.00
CA ARG A 130 20.56 -16.44 -37.68
C ARG A 130 19.39 -15.55 -37.26
N PHE A 131 18.85 -14.73 -38.16
CA PHE A 131 17.69 -13.91 -37.85
C PHE A 131 16.44 -14.75 -37.54
N LYS A 132 16.27 -15.91 -38.20
CA LYS A 132 15.20 -16.85 -37.84
C LYS A 132 15.40 -17.42 -36.44
N GLU A 133 16.61 -17.85 -36.12
CA GLU A 133 16.98 -18.38 -34.81
C GLU A 133 16.78 -17.31 -33.71
N GLU A 134 17.21 -16.07 -33.94
CA GLU A 134 16.97 -14.94 -33.03
C GLU A 134 15.49 -14.63 -32.87
N MET A 135 14.69 -14.71 -33.94
CA MET A 135 13.23 -14.54 -33.85
C MET A 135 12.55 -15.66 -33.08
N GLU A 136 13.00 -16.90 -33.21
CA GLU A 136 12.50 -18.04 -32.45
C GLU A 136 12.89 -17.94 -30.98
N GLU A 137 14.14 -17.57 -30.68
CA GLU A 137 14.61 -17.33 -29.33
C GLU A 137 13.83 -16.19 -28.67
N LEU A 138 13.64 -15.08 -29.38
CA LEU A 138 12.87 -13.94 -28.88
C LEU A 138 11.42 -14.33 -28.60
N LYS A 139 10.79 -15.14 -29.47
CA LYS A 139 9.44 -15.68 -29.23
C LYS A 139 9.41 -16.55 -27.97
N LEU A 140 10.40 -17.41 -27.77
CA LEU A 140 10.50 -18.26 -26.58
C LEU A 140 10.68 -17.42 -25.31
N GLN A 141 11.51 -16.37 -25.36
CA GLN A 141 11.69 -15.41 -24.27
C GLN A 141 10.39 -14.66 -23.96
N TYR A 142 9.59 -14.29 -24.96
CA TYR A 142 8.28 -13.67 -24.71
C TYR A 142 7.29 -14.65 -24.09
N LEU A 143 7.24 -15.90 -24.55
CA LEU A 143 6.36 -16.91 -23.98
C LEU A 143 6.70 -17.19 -22.51
N THR A 144 7.99 -17.34 -22.20
CA THR A 144 8.46 -17.54 -20.82
C THR A 144 8.15 -16.34 -19.93
N ARG A 145 8.38 -15.10 -20.41
CA ARG A 145 7.98 -13.88 -19.68
C ARG A 145 6.48 -13.79 -19.44
N ILE A 146 5.66 -14.15 -20.43
CA ILE A 146 4.20 -14.20 -20.29
C ILE A 146 3.79 -15.22 -19.23
N ASP A 147 4.40 -16.39 -19.21
CA ASP A 147 4.08 -17.43 -18.22
C ASP A 147 4.53 -17.04 -16.81
N GLU A 148 5.68 -16.38 -16.66
CA GLU A 148 6.11 -15.79 -15.38
C GLU A 148 5.17 -14.69 -14.91
N GLU A 149 4.73 -13.81 -15.82
CA GLU A 149 3.77 -12.75 -15.51
C GLU A 149 2.41 -13.32 -15.10
N LYS A 150 1.93 -14.37 -15.78
CA LYS A 150 0.72 -15.11 -15.40
C LYS A 150 0.84 -15.73 -14.00
N LYS A 151 1.94 -16.42 -13.71
CA LYS A 151 2.18 -16.99 -12.37
C LYS A 151 2.23 -15.91 -11.29
N ARG A 152 2.88 -14.77 -11.57
CA ARG A 152 2.88 -13.63 -10.65
C ARG A 152 1.47 -13.07 -10.45
N ALA A 153 0.68 -12.94 -11.52
CA ALA A 153 -0.71 -12.49 -11.43
C ALA A 153 -1.56 -13.46 -10.60
N GLU A 154 -1.47 -14.77 -10.83
CA GLU A 154 -2.16 -15.82 -10.06
C GLU A 154 -1.82 -15.74 -8.57
N LEU A 155 -0.54 -15.63 -8.21
CA LEU A 155 -0.12 -15.47 -6.81
C LEU A 155 -0.68 -14.19 -6.17
N THR A 156 -0.74 -13.08 -6.91
CA THR A 156 -1.36 -11.85 -6.41
C THR A 156 -2.86 -11.96 -6.25
N GLU A 157 -3.53 -12.71 -7.15
CA GLU A 157 -4.96 -12.97 -7.08
C GLU A 157 -5.30 -13.86 -5.86
N GLU A 158 -4.51 -14.90 -5.60
CA GLU A 158 -4.67 -15.74 -4.42
C GLU A 158 -4.46 -14.96 -3.12
N LYS A 159 -3.42 -14.12 -3.06
CA LYS A 159 -3.19 -13.22 -1.91
C LYS A 159 -4.37 -12.25 -1.72
N LEU A 160 -4.90 -11.70 -2.81
CA LEU A 160 -6.06 -10.81 -2.75
C LEU A 160 -7.31 -11.56 -2.24
N LYS A 161 -7.58 -12.76 -2.74
CA LYS A 161 -8.69 -13.62 -2.28
C LYS A 161 -8.59 -13.93 -0.79
N LEU A 162 -7.40 -14.25 -0.29
CA LEU A 162 -7.19 -14.48 1.14
C LEU A 162 -7.45 -13.21 1.96
N PHE A 163 -6.95 -12.06 1.48
CA PHE A 163 -7.16 -10.79 2.15
C PHE A 163 -8.63 -10.36 2.17
N THR A 164 -9.36 -10.55 1.05
CA THR A 164 -10.80 -10.30 1.00
C THR A 164 -11.56 -11.22 1.94
N PHE A 165 -11.20 -12.51 2.01
CA PHE A 165 -11.82 -13.47 2.93
C PHE A 165 -11.63 -13.09 4.41
N VAL A 166 -10.42 -12.68 4.80
CA VAL A 166 -10.14 -12.21 6.17
C VAL A 166 -10.92 -10.93 6.48
N LYS A 167 -10.97 -9.99 5.53
CA LYS A 167 -11.76 -8.76 5.68
C LYS A 167 -13.25 -9.04 5.79
N GLU A 168 -13.79 -9.93 4.96
CA GLU A 168 -15.20 -10.33 4.99
C GLU A 168 -15.54 -10.95 6.34
N LYS A 169 -14.74 -11.90 6.84
CA LYS A 169 -14.92 -12.45 8.20
C LYS A 169 -14.91 -11.39 9.29
N ARG A 170 -14.00 -10.42 9.21
CA ARG A 170 -13.95 -9.29 10.15
C ARG A 170 -15.21 -8.42 10.04
N ILE A 171 -15.66 -8.12 8.82
CA ILE A 171 -16.88 -7.35 8.58
C ILE A 171 -18.08 -8.10 9.16
N THR A 172 -18.24 -9.39 8.88
CA THR A 172 -19.31 -10.22 9.46
C THR A 172 -19.27 -10.24 10.99
N SER A 173 -18.08 -10.33 11.60
CA SER A 173 -17.97 -10.25 13.06
C SER A 173 -18.36 -8.87 13.61
N LEU A 174 -18.03 -7.79 12.90
CA LEU A 174 -18.43 -6.44 13.28
C LEU A 174 -19.94 -6.22 13.08
N GLU A 175 -20.51 -6.76 12.00
CA GLU A 175 -21.95 -6.75 11.73
C GLU A 175 -22.71 -7.54 12.80
N ASN A 176 -22.20 -8.69 13.22
CA ASN A 176 -22.75 -9.43 14.35
C ASN A 176 -22.67 -8.62 15.65
N LYS A 177 -21.57 -7.90 15.89
CA LYS A 177 -21.48 -7.06 17.08
C LYS A 177 -22.43 -5.87 17.03
N ILE A 178 -22.62 -5.27 15.86
CA ILE A 178 -23.58 -4.19 15.64
C ILE A 178 -25.01 -4.71 15.80
N SER A 179 -25.32 -5.92 15.34
CA SER A 179 -26.64 -6.51 15.53
C SER A 179 -26.91 -6.81 16.99
N GLU A 180 -25.95 -7.36 17.74
CA GLU A 180 -26.05 -7.52 19.21
C GLU A 180 -26.25 -6.18 19.94
N LEU A 181 -25.48 -5.15 19.58
CA LEU A 181 -25.67 -3.82 20.18
C LEU A 181 -27.05 -3.25 19.83
N SER A 182 -27.52 -3.46 18.60
CA SER A 182 -28.85 -3.03 18.18
C SER A 182 -29.96 -3.76 18.92
N THR A 183 -29.80 -5.07 19.20
CA THR A 183 -30.77 -5.81 20.00
C THR A 183 -30.76 -5.35 21.46
N ILE A 184 -29.58 -5.14 22.06
CA ILE A 184 -29.45 -4.63 23.43
C ILE A 184 -30.06 -3.24 23.57
N VAL A 185 -29.77 -2.33 22.63
CA VAL A 185 -30.36 -0.98 22.64
C VAL A 185 -31.88 -1.06 22.48
N GLY A 186 -32.38 -1.93 21.58
CA GLY A 186 -33.81 -2.17 21.43
C GLY A 186 -34.48 -2.75 22.68
N GLU A 187 -33.81 -3.64 23.41
CA GLU A 187 -34.27 -4.16 24.70
C GLU A 187 -34.29 -3.09 25.79
N HIS A 188 -33.23 -2.28 25.87
CA HIS A 188 -33.16 -1.15 26.80
C HIS A 188 -34.27 -0.12 26.54
N ASP A 189 -34.56 0.20 25.27
CA ASP A 189 -35.66 1.09 24.92
C ASP A 189 -37.03 0.50 25.27
N LYS A 190 -37.23 -0.82 25.12
CA LYS A 190 -38.46 -1.50 25.58
C LYS A 190 -38.63 -1.40 27.09
N VAL A 191 -37.56 -1.66 27.86
CA VAL A 191 -37.59 -1.52 29.33
C VAL A 191 -37.88 -0.08 29.72
N ARG A 192 -37.22 0.89 29.07
CA ARG A 192 -37.47 2.32 29.30
C ARG A 192 -38.93 2.71 29.04
N GLN A 193 -39.56 2.17 27.98
CA GLN A 193 -40.98 2.37 27.71
C GLN A 193 -41.87 1.75 28.80
N GLN A 194 -41.54 0.53 29.26
CA GLN A 194 -42.25 -0.10 30.37
C GLN A 194 -42.15 0.73 31.65
N ASP A 195 -40.96 1.24 31.98
CA ASP A 195 -40.73 2.11 33.13
C ASP A 195 -41.48 3.45 33.00
N GLN A 196 -41.53 4.01 31.80
CA GLN A 196 -42.32 5.22 31.57
C GLN A 196 -43.82 4.97 31.80
N LEU A 197 -44.34 3.80 31.40
CA LEU A 197 -45.72 3.41 31.66
C LEU A 197 -45.98 3.14 33.16
N THR A 198 -45.05 2.49 33.87
CA THR A 198 -45.19 2.28 35.33
C THR A 198 -45.14 3.61 36.08
N ILE A 199 -44.23 4.52 35.71
CA ILE A 199 -44.16 5.88 36.26
C ILE A 199 -45.47 6.63 36.00
N GLN A 200 -46.08 6.53 34.81
CA GLN A 200 -47.38 7.14 34.53
C GLN A 200 -48.50 6.55 35.41
N LYS A 201 -48.53 5.22 35.60
CA LYS A 201 -49.49 4.57 36.51
C LYS A 201 -49.31 5.02 37.96
N LEU A 202 -48.06 5.10 38.44
CA LEU A 202 -47.75 5.59 39.78
C LEU A 202 -48.13 7.06 39.95
N LYS A 203 -47.83 7.92 38.96
CA LYS A 203 -48.28 9.31 38.95
C LYS A 203 -49.80 9.41 39.01
N ALA A 204 -50.53 8.62 38.23
CA ALA A 204 -51.98 8.57 38.27
C ALA A 204 -52.50 8.13 39.64
N LYS A 205 -51.87 7.13 40.28
CA LYS A 205 -52.24 6.70 41.63
C LYS A 205 -51.92 7.76 42.69
N ILE A 206 -50.80 8.47 42.57
CA ILE A 206 -50.48 9.61 43.44
C ILE A 206 -51.54 10.70 43.27
N SER A 207 -51.93 11.04 42.03
CA SER A 207 -53.02 12.00 41.79
C SER A 207 -54.35 11.53 42.39
N GLN A 208 -54.69 10.25 42.28
CA GLN A 208 -55.89 9.68 42.92
C GLN A 208 -55.82 9.78 44.44
N LEU A 209 -54.69 9.39 45.05
CA LEU A 209 -54.47 9.50 46.49
C LEU A 209 -54.49 10.95 46.96
N GLN A 210 -54.02 11.89 46.14
CA GLN A 210 -54.05 13.31 46.45
C GLN A 210 -55.49 13.85 46.43
N VAL A 211 -56.34 13.36 45.50
CA VAL A 211 -57.78 13.64 45.49
C VAL A 211 -58.45 13.02 46.71
N GLU A 212 -58.18 11.76 47.03
CA GLU A 212 -58.71 11.08 48.22
C GLU A 212 -58.28 11.80 49.51
N TYR A 213 -57.00 12.20 49.63
CA TYR A 213 -56.48 12.96 50.75
C TYR A 213 -57.12 14.35 50.85
N SER A 214 -57.35 15.03 49.71
CA SER A 214 -58.06 16.31 49.71
C SER A 214 -59.54 16.16 50.12
N ALA A 215 -60.18 15.05 49.76
CA ALA A 215 -61.54 14.73 50.16
C ALA A 215 -61.62 14.38 51.65
N ILE A 216 -60.64 13.68 52.19
CA ILE A 216 -60.52 13.37 53.63
C ILE A 216 -60.19 14.62 54.43
N ALA A 217 -59.29 15.49 53.94
CA ALA A 217 -58.95 16.75 54.59
C ALA A 217 -60.09 17.79 54.57
N GLN A 218 -61.08 17.62 53.70
CA GLN A 218 -62.32 18.42 53.69
C GLN A 218 -63.40 17.88 54.65
N ILE A 219 -63.18 16.74 55.31
CA ILE A 219 -64.03 16.28 56.41
C ILE A 219 -63.66 17.13 57.64
N PRO A 220 -64.58 17.93 58.21
CA PRO A 220 -64.30 18.69 59.42
C PRO A 220 -64.04 17.74 60.58
N ASP A 221 -62.99 18.03 61.36
CA ASP A 221 -62.63 17.35 62.60
C ASP A 221 -63.82 17.22 63.57
N THR A 222 -64.40 16.03 63.64
CA THR A 222 -65.12 15.54 64.83
C THR A 222 -64.56 14.18 65.22
N ASN A 223 -63.29 14.13 65.63
CA ASN A 223 -62.79 13.19 66.63
C ASN A 223 -61.31 13.44 66.90
N SER A 224 -61.07 14.23 67.94
CA SER A 224 -59.78 14.36 68.59
C SER A 224 -59.28 12.99 69.06
N GLN A 225 -58.16 12.53 68.50
CA GLN A 225 -57.21 11.63 69.18
C GLN A 225 -55.86 11.74 68.49
N ILE A 226 -55.26 12.92 68.61
CA ILE A 226 -53.83 13.10 68.41
C ILE A 226 -53.14 12.42 69.60
N TRP A 227 -52.57 11.24 69.37
CA TRP A 227 -51.57 10.67 70.27
C TRP A 227 -50.30 11.52 70.13
N GLU A 228 -50.22 12.54 70.98
CA GLU A 228 -49.01 13.31 71.22
C GLU A 228 -47.94 12.35 71.78
N TYR A 229 -46.86 12.19 71.04
CA TYR A 229 -45.71 11.37 71.42
C TYR A 229 -45.05 12.04 72.63
N THR A 230 -45.29 11.51 73.82
CA THR A 230 -44.76 12.02 75.08
C THR A 230 -43.27 11.70 75.22
N ASP A 231 -42.49 12.76 75.08
CA ASP A 231 -41.37 13.15 75.93
C ASP A 231 -40.35 12.08 76.36
N VAL A 232 -39.17 12.15 75.73
CA VAL A 232 -37.91 11.43 76.00
C VAL A 232 -37.40 11.63 77.44
N ASN A 233 -38.03 12.51 78.23
CA ASN A 233 -37.68 12.84 79.60
C ASN A 233 -38.17 11.85 80.68
N THR A 234 -39.06 10.93 80.35
CA THR A 234 -39.52 9.89 81.32
C THR A 234 -38.54 8.71 81.41
N GLY A 235 -37.74 8.42 80.38
CA GLY A 235 -36.75 7.34 80.41
C GLY A 235 -35.50 7.63 81.25
N ILE A 236 -35.18 8.91 81.46
CA ILE A 236 -33.99 9.34 82.23
C ILE A 236 -34.25 9.27 83.75
N GLN A 237 -35.49 9.50 84.20
CA GLN A 237 -35.84 9.44 85.63
C GLN A 237 -35.89 8.02 86.20
N TYR A 238 -36.27 7.01 85.40
CA TYR A 238 -36.23 5.62 85.84
C TYR A 238 -34.81 5.04 85.89
N ALA A 239 -33.86 5.58 85.11
CA ALA A 239 -32.46 5.15 85.14
C ALA A 239 -31.67 5.74 86.33
N THR A 240 -32.04 6.92 86.84
CA THR A 240 -31.44 7.53 88.03
C THR A 240 -31.85 6.85 89.34
N ASN A 241 -33.05 6.29 89.42
CA ASN A 241 -33.54 5.64 90.66
C ASN A 241 -32.85 4.30 90.98
N TYR A 242 -32.31 3.57 89.99
CA TYR A 242 -31.60 2.31 90.25
C TYR A 242 -30.10 2.48 90.58
N LYS A 243 -29.50 3.64 90.30
CA LYS A 243 -28.11 3.94 90.70
C LYS A 243 -28.00 4.43 92.15
N GLN A 244 -29.06 5.01 92.71
CA GLN A 244 -29.08 5.53 94.08
C GLN A 244 -29.38 4.46 95.16
N ALA A 245 -29.97 3.31 94.79
CA ALA A 245 -30.27 2.21 95.70
C ALA A 245 -29.09 1.26 96.01
N ARG A 246 -27.93 1.44 95.36
CA ARG A 246 -26.74 0.57 95.55
C ARG A 246 -25.64 1.19 96.42
N SER A 247 -25.82 2.44 96.85
CA SER A 247 -24.82 3.22 97.61
C SER A 247 -25.22 3.48 99.07
N GLN A 248 -26.23 2.78 99.60
CA GLN A 248 -26.67 2.86 100.99
C GLN A 248 -26.83 1.47 101.62
N SER A 249 -25.74 0.72 101.73
CA SER A 249 -25.63 -0.39 102.70
C SER A 249 -24.17 -0.76 103.02
N GLU A 250 -23.28 0.24 103.07
CA GLU A 250 -22.00 0.13 103.75
C GLU A 250 -21.88 1.28 104.74
N SER A 251 -22.20 1.02 106.01
CA SER A 251 -21.52 1.59 107.17
C SER A 251 -22.27 1.26 108.47
N SER A 252 -21.49 0.76 109.45
CA SER A 252 -21.73 0.81 110.90
C SER A 252 -22.65 -0.25 111.53
N TYR A 253 -22.10 -1.24 112.25
CA TYR A 253 -21.77 -1.08 113.68
C TYR A 253 -21.08 -2.33 114.29
N SER A 254 -19.88 -2.09 114.81
CA SER A 254 -19.19 -2.68 115.96
C SER A 254 -19.92 -3.76 116.78
N GLY A 255 -19.27 -4.92 116.90
CA GLY A 255 -19.52 -5.89 117.96
C GLY A 255 -18.99 -5.41 119.31
N SER A 256 -19.78 -5.63 120.36
CA SER A 256 -19.32 -5.61 121.75
C SER A 256 -19.81 -6.85 122.50
N LYS A 257 -18.92 -7.37 123.34
CA LYS A 257 -19.02 -8.56 124.18
C LYS A 257 -19.98 -8.35 125.37
N ILE A 258 -20.76 -9.39 125.70
CA ILE A 258 -21.22 -9.89 127.02
C ILE A 258 -21.76 -11.30 126.69
N GLY A 259 -21.51 -12.42 127.35
CA GLY A 259 -20.83 -12.79 128.59
C GLY A 259 -21.06 -14.31 128.76
N LYS A 260 -19.97 -15.00 129.11
CA LYS A 260 -19.75 -16.37 129.60
C LYS A 260 -20.91 -17.37 129.84
N ASP A 261 -20.55 -18.61 129.50
CA ASP A 261 -20.82 -19.90 130.15
C ASP A 261 -22.26 -20.44 130.20
N PHE A 262 -22.51 -21.52 129.45
CA PHE A 262 -22.81 -22.88 129.94
C PHE A 262 -23.08 -23.79 128.73
N GLY A 263 -22.39 -24.93 128.66
CA GLY A 263 -22.38 -25.81 127.49
C GLY A 263 -23.70 -26.54 127.23
N PHE A 264 -23.97 -26.80 125.96
CA PHE A 264 -24.67 -27.99 125.47
C PHE A 264 -24.29 -28.23 124.00
N GLU A 265 -23.25 -29.03 123.79
CA GLU A 265 -22.69 -29.46 122.49
C GLU A 265 -23.66 -30.23 121.55
N LYS A 266 -24.96 -30.36 121.89
CA LYS A 266 -25.94 -31.12 121.07
C LYS A 266 -26.89 -30.29 120.20
N SER A 267 -27.04 -28.98 120.43
CA SER A 267 -27.86 -28.13 119.54
C SER A 267 -27.08 -27.53 118.38
N ASN A 268 -25.75 -27.44 118.49
CA ASN A 268 -24.89 -26.89 117.43
C ASN A 268 -24.84 -27.81 116.19
N ALA A 269 -24.96 -29.13 116.38
CA ALA A 269 -25.02 -30.10 115.29
C ALA A 269 -26.32 -30.01 114.48
N HIS A 270 -27.46 -29.69 115.10
CA HIS A 270 -28.73 -29.56 114.41
C HIS A 270 -28.77 -28.30 113.52
N TYR A 271 -28.32 -27.16 114.04
CA TYR A 271 -28.20 -25.94 113.24
C TYR A 271 -27.12 -26.06 112.16
N GLN A 272 -26.02 -26.77 112.40
CA GLN A 272 -25.04 -27.06 111.36
C GLN A 272 -25.61 -27.98 110.27
N ALA A 273 -26.38 -29.01 110.63
CA ALA A 273 -27.04 -29.88 109.66
C ALA A 273 -28.12 -29.13 108.85
N GLU A 274 -28.86 -28.22 109.47
CA GLU A 274 -29.85 -27.38 108.79
C GLU A 274 -29.18 -26.35 107.85
N MET A 275 -28.03 -25.79 108.24
CA MET A 275 -27.21 -24.96 107.36
C MET A 275 -26.61 -25.73 106.18
N ILE A 276 -26.24 -27.00 106.37
CA ILE A 276 -25.81 -27.87 105.27
C ILE A 276 -26.98 -28.15 104.34
N ARG A 277 -28.17 -28.47 104.87
CA ARG A 277 -29.38 -28.69 104.06
C ARG A 277 -29.78 -27.46 103.24
N MET A 278 -29.72 -26.27 103.83
CA MET A 278 -30.02 -25.01 103.13
C MET A 278 -28.97 -24.69 102.05
N LYS A 279 -27.70 -25.06 102.26
CA LYS A 279 -26.66 -24.94 101.22
C LYS A 279 -26.87 -25.92 100.08
N GLU A 280 -27.26 -27.15 100.37
CA GLU A 280 -27.60 -28.15 99.35
C GLU A 280 -28.83 -27.72 98.54
N GLU A 281 -29.86 -27.17 99.19
CA GLU A 281 -31.03 -26.61 98.50
C GLU A 281 -30.62 -25.43 97.59
N LEU A 282 -29.75 -24.52 98.04
CA LEU A 282 -29.20 -23.43 97.21
C LEU A 282 -28.37 -23.93 96.02
N GLU A 283 -27.54 -24.96 96.20
CA GLU A 283 -26.79 -25.61 95.12
C GLU A 283 -27.73 -26.26 94.10
N GLN A 284 -28.82 -26.89 94.56
CA GLN A 284 -29.85 -27.42 93.69
C GLN A 284 -30.61 -26.33 92.93
N TYR A 285 -30.88 -25.18 93.55
CA TYR A 285 -31.47 -24.04 92.85
C TYR A 285 -30.51 -23.43 91.82
N LYS A 286 -29.22 -23.34 92.15
CA LYS A 286 -28.18 -22.85 91.24
C LYS A 286 -28.02 -23.76 90.02
N THR A 287 -27.93 -25.07 90.23
CA THR A 287 -27.84 -26.05 89.13
C THR A 287 -29.10 -26.07 88.27
N LYS A 288 -30.31 -25.96 88.86
CA LYS A 288 -31.56 -25.80 88.10
C LYS A 288 -31.61 -24.51 87.30
N ALA A 289 -31.15 -23.39 87.85
CA ALA A 289 -31.09 -22.11 87.15
C ALA A 289 -30.08 -22.14 85.99
N GLU A 290 -28.92 -22.76 86.18
CA GLU A 290 -27.90 -22.96 85.14
C GLU A 290 -28.41 -23.87 84.02
N LEU A 291 -29.11 -24.97 84.36
CA LEU A 291 -29.75 -25.85 83.37
C LEU A 291 -30.86 -25.13 82.60
N ALA A 292 -31.68 -24.32 83.28
CA ALA A 292 -32.73 -23.52 82.62
C ALA A 292 -32.15 -22.44 81.69
N LEU A 293 -31.03 -21.83 82.05
CA LEU A 293 -30.29 -20.90 81.17
C LEU A 293 -29.67 -21.63 79.99
N LYS A 294 -29.11 -22.82 80.20
CA LYS A 294 -28.54 -23.65 79.13
C LYS A 294 -29.64 -24.16 78.19
N GLU A 295 -30.80 -24.53 78.70
CA GLU A 295 -31.98 -24.86 77.91
C GLU A 295 -32.53 -23.65 77.14
N LYS A 296 -32.57 -22.46 77.75
CA LYS A 296 -32.97 -21.23 77.04
C LYS A 296 -31.98 -20.91 75.93
N TYR A 297 -30.68 -20.99 76.19
CA TYR A 297 -29.62 -20.78 75.21
C TYR A 297 -29.72 -21.78 74.06
N ASN A 298 -29.93 -23.06 74.38
CA ASN A 298 -30.11 -24.13 73.40
C ASN A 298 -31.42 -24.00 72.61
N LYS A 299 -32.50 -23.49 73.22
CA LYS A 299 -33.76 -23.18 72.52
C LYS A 299 -33.62 -21.97 71.62
N THR A 300 -32.89 -20.93 72.01
CA THR A 300 -32.63 -19.75 71.16
C THR A 300 -31.66 -20.07 70.01
N SER A 301 -30.64 -20.91 70.23
CA SER A 301 -29.73 -21.34 69.16
C SER A 301 -30.39 -22.36 68.24
N ALA A 302 -31.25 -23.24 68.76
CA ALA A 302 -32.07 -24.13 67.95
C ALA A 302 -33.15 -23.38 67.16
N ALA A 303 -33.78 -22.34 67.71
CA ALA A 303 -34.76 -21.51 67.01
C ALA A 303 -34.13 -20.72 65.84
N LEU A 304 -32.87 -20.29 65.98
CA LEU A 304 -32.09 -19.67 64.91
C LEU A 304 -31.66 -20.65 63.81
N LEU A 305 -31.52 -21.94 64.13
CA LEU A 305 -31.20 -23.01 63.18
C LEU A 305 -32.45 -23.68 62.57
N SER A 306 -33.60 -23.61 63.26
CA SER A 306 -34.86 -24.25 62.86
C SER A 306 -35.74 -23.39 61.97
N ASP A 307 -35.33 -22.15 61.65
CA ASP A 307 -36.02 -21.36 60.65
C ASP A 307 -35.71 -21.97 59.27
N ALA A 308 -36.35 -23.10 58.99
CA ALA A 308 -36.04 -24.04 57.91
C ALA A 308 -36.11 -23.41 56.51
N LYS A 309 -36.63 -22.19 56.39
CA LYS A 309 -36.61 -21.36 55.18
C LYS A 309 -35.23 -20.73 54.97
N SER A 310 -34.67 -20.04 55.97
CA SER A 310 -33.33 -19.45 55.90
C SER A 310 -32.22 -20.50 55.69
N GLY A 311 -32.35 -21.67 56.31
CA GLY A 311 -31.40 -22.78 56.12
C GLY A 311 -31.44 -23.42 54.73
N LYS A 312 -32.61 -23.41 54.06
CA LYS A 312 -32.74 -23.86 52.66
C LYS A 312 -32.19 -22.83 51.69
N GLU A 313 -32.52 -21.55 51.89
CA GLU A 313 -31.98 -20.44 51.10
C GLU A 313 -30.45 -20.36 51.19
N ILE A 314 -29.86 -20.54 52.39
CA ILE A 314 -28.41 -20.60 52.55
C ILE A 314 -27.79 -21.80 51.80
N LYS A 315 -28.47 -22.95 51.76
CA LYS A 315 -28.00 -24.12 51.00
C LYS A 315 -28.10 -23.89 49.49
N GLU A 316 -29.16 -23.26 49.02
CA GLU A 316 -29.35 -22.88 47.61
C GLU A 316 -28.32 -21.83 47.17
N LEU A 317 -28.07 -20.80 47.99
CA LEU A 317 -27.03 -19.81 47.74
C LEU A 317 -25.63 -20.45 47.73
N LYS A 318 -25.33 -21.37 48.64
CA LYS A 318 -24.07 -22.13 48.63
C LYS A 318 -23.92 -22.99 47.38
N SER A 319 -24.99 -23.65 46.94
CA SER A 319 -25.00 -24.40 45.68
C SER A 319 -24.79 -23.47 44.48
N ARG A 320 -25.41 -22.29 44.48
CA ARG A 320 -25.24 -21.29 43.42
C ARG A 320 -23.82 -20.71 43.38
N ILE A 321 -23.22 -20.44 44.55
CA ILE A 321 -21.83 -20.01 44.66
C ILE A 321 -20.91 -21.11 44.10
N ALA A 322 -21.10 -22.37 44.48
CA ALA A 322 -20.31 -23.49 43.94
C ALA A 322 -20.48 -23.64 42.42
N GLN A 323 -21.68 -23.46 41.88
CA GLN A 323 -21.92 -23.44 40.43
C GLN A 323 -21.21 -22.28 39.74
N LEU A 324 -21.24 -21.07 40.33
CA LEU A 324 -20.53 -19.91 39.79
C LEU A 324 -19.02 -20.10 39.86
N GLU A 325 -18.50 -20.72 40.92
CA GLU A 325 -17.08 -21.08 41.05
C GLU A 325 -16.65 -22.09 39.98
N ASP A 326 -17.46 -23.12 39.72
CA ASP A 326 -17.19 -24.11 38.66
C ASP A 326 -17.29 -23.51 37.25
N GLN A 327 -18.27 -22.64 37.02
CA GLN A 327 -18.38 -21.86 35.77
C GLN A 327 -17.19 -20.94 35.57
N LEU A 328 -16.72 -20.28 36.64
CA LEU A 328 -15.57 -19.40 36.61
C LEU A 328 -14.27 -20.19 36.39
N GLN A 329 -14.17 -21.40 36.96
CA GLN A 329 -13.05 -22.31 36.73
C GLN A 329 -13.03 -22.84 35.29
N THR A 330 -14.19 -23.21 34.74
CA THR A 330 -14.36 -23.64 33.35
C THR A 330 -14.05 -22.50 32.37
N CYS A 331 -14.51 -21.28 32.67
CA CYS A 331 -14.21 -20.12 31.83
C CYS A 331 -12.71 -19.79 31.87
N LYS A 332 -12.05 -19.91 33.04
CA LYS A 332 -10.59 -19.76 33.16
C LYS A 332 -9.82 -20.82 32.37
N SER A 333 -10.25 -22.08 32.36
CA SER A 333 -9.57 -23.12 31.59
C SER A 333 -9.73 -22.91 30.08
N GLN A 334 -10.91 -22.47 29.63
CA GLN A 334 -11.15 -22.08 28.23
C GLN A 334 -10.30 -20.87 27.81
N LEU A 335 -10.18 -19.85 28.66
CA LEU A 335 -9.31 -18.70 28.39
C LEU A 335 -7.85 -19.13 28.23
N LYS A 336 -7.33 -19.97 29.12
CA LYS A 336 -5.96 -20.51 29.01
C LYS A 336 -5.74 -21.30 27.71
N LEU A 337 -6.70 -22.14 27.33
CA LEU A 337 -6.60 -22.90 26.08
C LEU A 337 -6.60 -21.98 24.85
N ASN A 338 -7.44 -20.95 24.85
CA ASN A 338 -7.47 -19.94 23.79
C ASN A 338 -6.17 -19.12 23.75
N GLU A 339 -5.62 -18.73 24.90
CA GLU A 339 -4.32 -18.06 24.99
C GLU A 339 -3.20 -18.93 24.42
N GLU A 340 -3.14 -20.22 24.77
CA GLU A 340 -2.17 -21.16 24.19
C GLU A 340 -2.33 -21.32 22.68
N TYR A 341 -3.58 -21.36 22.18
CA TYR A 341 -3.86 -21.43 20.76
C TYR A 341 -3.42 -20.17 20.02
N HIS A 342 -3.74 -18.99 20.54
CA HIS A 342 -3.31 -17.72 19.97
C HIS A 342 -1.78 -17.56 20.03
N ASN A 343 -1.13 -17.96 21.13
CA ASN A 343 0.32 -17.94 21.24
C ASN A 343 0.99 -18.84 20.18
N LYS A 344 0.43 -20.02 19.89
CA LYS A 344 0.94 -20.89 18.80
C LYS A 344 0.78 -20.24 17.43
N ILE A 345 -0.35 -19.59 17.16
CA ILE A 345 -0.57 -18.87 15.90
C ILE A 345 0.41 -17.71 15.78
N THR A 346 0.57 -16.90 16.83
CA THR A 346 1.50 -15.76 16.84
C THR A 346 2.92 -16.25 16.60
N ALA A 347 3.38 -17.29 17.28
CA ALA A 347 4.71 -17.88 17.06
C ALA A 347 4.91 -18.39 15.62
N ASN A 348 3.88 -19.01 15.03
CA ASN A 348 3.93 -19.46 13.63
C ASN A 348 3.98 -18.27 12.64
N LEU A 349 3.21 -17.22 12.91
CA LEU A 349 3.23 -15.99 12.11
C LEU A 349 4.57 -15.26 12.23
N GLU A 350 5.13 -15.17 13.44
CA GLU A 350 6.45 -14.61 13.68
C GLU A 350 7.53 -15.37 12.92
N LYS A 351 7.49 -16.71 12.97
CA LYS A 351 8.41 -17.55 12.21
C LYS A 351 8.28 -17.33 10.70
N SER A 352 7.05 -17.30 10.19
CA SER A 352 6.77 -17.03 8.77
C SER A 352 7.26 -15.64 8.34
N CYS A 353 7.07 -14.62 9.18
CA CYS A 353 7.61 -13.28 8.95
C CYS A 353 9.14 -13.27 8.93
N GLU A 354 9.80 -14.02 9.80
CA GLU A 354 11.25 -14.11 9.82
C GLU A 354 11.79 -14.84 8.59
N ASP A 355 11.17 -15.95 8.20
CA ASP A 355 11.50 -16.68 6.97
C ASP A 355 11.36 -15.76 5.73
N LEU A 356 10.29 -14.96 5.66
CA LEU A 356 10.07 -14.00 4.57
C LEU A 356 11.14 -12.90 4.55
N LYS A 357 11.55 -12.37 5.72
CA LYS A 357 12.64 -11.40 5.80
C LYS A 357 13.96 -11.97 5.32
N VAL A 358 14.27 -13.22 5.69
CA VAL A 358 15.49 -13.92 5.24
C VAL A 358 15.46 -14.11 3.73
N GLN A 359 14.32 -14.51 3.15
CA GLN A 359 14.15 -14.62 1.70
C GLN A 359 14.39 -13.28 1.00
N HIS A 360 13.77 -12.20 1.45
CA HIS A 360 14.00 -10.87 0.86
C HIS A 360 15.44 -10.40 0.98
N LYS A 361 16.12 -10.70 2.11
CA LYS A 361 17.54 -10.40 2.27
C LYS A 361 18.40 -11.19 1.28
N GLN A 362 18.05 -12.44 1.01
CA GLN A 362 18.73 -13.26 0.00
C GLN A 362 18.47 -12.78 -1.43
N GLU A 363 17.22 -12.44 -1.77
CA GLU A 363 16.85 -11.87 -3.07
C GLU A 363 17.58 -10.54 -3.32
N LEU A 364 17.66 -9.67 -2.31
CA LEU A 364 18.41 -8.42 -2.38
C LEU A 364 19.89 -8.68 -2.64
N ALA A 365 20.51 -9.61 -1.89
CA ALA A 365 21.91 -9.96 -2.09
C ALA A 365 22.17 -10.58 -3.49
N GLN A 366 21.24 -11.37 -4.02
CA GLN A 366 21.33 -11.91 -5.39
C GLN A 366 21.21 -10.81 -6.45
N ALA A 367 20.28 -9.87 -6.27
CA ALA A 367 20.14 -8.70 -7.14
C ALA A 367 21.41 -7.84 -7.12
N GLU A 368 21.93 -7.52 -5.94
CA GLU A 368 23.20 -6.80 -5.76
C GLU A 368 24.38 -7.52 -6.45
N LEU A 369 24.48 -8.83 -6.30
CA LEU A 369 25.52 -9.63 -6.96
C LEU A 369 25.40 -9.57 -8.49
N SER A 370 24.18 -9.66 -9.02
CA SER A 370 23.92 -9.57 -10.46
C SER A 370 24.29 -8.20 -11.02
N TYR A 371 23.94 -7.11 -10.32
CA TYR A 371 24.33 -5.75 -10.71
C TYR A 371 25.84 -5.55 -10.62
N ARG A 372 26.49 -6.08 -9.58
CA ARG A 372 27.94 -6.03 -9.45
C ARG A 372 28.63 -6.78 -10.60
N THR A 373 28.09 -7.92 -11.02
CA THR A 373 28.62 -8.70 -12.14
C THR A 373 28.44 -7.98 -13.47
N GLN A 374 27.27 -7.37 -13.71
CA GLN A 374 27.03 -6.55 -14.90
C GLN A 374 27.96 -5.32 -14.95
N LEU A 375 28.20 -4.69 -13.80
CA LEU A 375 29.11 -3.55 -13.68
C LEU A 375 30.55 -3.96 -14.01
N LEU A 376 31.03 -5.09 -13.50
CA LEU A 376 32.35 -5.63 -13.83
C LEU A 376 32.49 -5.96 -15.33
N GLU A 377 31.45 -6.51 -15.96
CA GLU A 377 31.47 -6.80 -17.40
C GLU A 377 31.53 -5.50 -18.23
N LEU A 378 30.77 -4.46 -17.85
CA LEU A 378 30.85 -3.16 -18.50
C LEU A 378 32.21 -2.49 -18.32
N GLU A 379 32.79 -2.57 -17.11
CA GLU A 379 34.15 -2.09 -16.85
C GLU A 379 35.18 -2.82 -17.72
N HIS A 380 35.06 -4.14 -17.85
CA HIS A 380 35.92 -4.94 -18.73
C HIS A 380 35.78 -4.57 -20.20
N GLN A 381 34.56 -4.31 -20.67
CA GLN A 381 34.33 -3.85 -22.04
C GLN A 381 34.94 -2.46 -22.28
N ILE A 382 34.81 -1.53 -21.33
CA ILE A 382 35.45 -0.21 -21.39
C ILE A 382 36.97 -0.36 -21.41
N GLN A 383 37.53 -1.23 -20.57
CA GLN A 383 38.96 -1.49 -20.52
C GLN A 383 39.48 -2.06 -21.85
N LYS A 384 38.78 -3.03 -22.44
CA LYS A 384 39.09 -3.55 -23.79
C LYS A 384 39.00 -2.47 -24.86
N GLN A 385 38.02 -1.57 -24.78
CA GLN A 385 37.93 -0.44 -25.72
C GLN A 385 39.13 0.50 -25.56
N ARG A 386 39.52 0.84 -24.32
CA ARG A 386 40.70 1.66 -24.04
C ARG A 386 41.98 1.03 -24.59
N GLU A 387 42.17 -0.27 -24.36
CA GLU A 387 43.32 -1.02 -24.90
C GLU A 387 43.35 -1.02 -26.43
N ARG A 388 42.20 -1.25 -27.09
CA ARG A 388 42.10 -1.15 -28.56
C ARG A 388 42.41 0.25 -29.07
N THR A 389 41.88 1.29 -28.43
CA THR A 389 42.15 2.68 -28.82
C THR A 389 43.62 3.04 -28.61
N LEU A 390 44.24 2.57 -27.53
CA LEU A 390 45.65 2.78 -27.25
C LEU A 390 46.52 2.07 -28.28
N ALA A 391 46.22 0.80 -28.61
CA ALA A 391 46.93 0.05 -29.64
C ALA A 391 46.83 0.71 -31.04
N LEU A 392 45.65 1.23 -31.39
CA LEU A 392 45.45 1.96 -32.65
C LEU A 392 46.25 3.27 -32.65
N LEU A 393 46.30 3.97 -31.52
CA LEU A 393 47.09 5.19 -31.36
C LEU A 393 48.59 4.89 -31.48
N GLU A 394 49.08 3.80 -30.88
CA GLU A 394 50.46 3.32 -31.05
C GLU A 394 50.78 2.95 -32.51
N GLU A 395 49.85 2.32 -33.23
CA GLU A 395 50.02 2.02 -34.66
C GLU A 395 50.11 3.30 -35.49
N LYS A 396 49.26 4.30 -35.18
CA LYS A 396 49.29 5.61 -35.85
C LYS A 396 50.56 6.38 -35.53
N ASP A 397 51.05 6.32 -34.29
CA ASP A 397 52.32 6.93 -33.91
C ASP A 397 53.49 6.29 -34.66
N LYS A 398 53.51 4.95 -34.80
CA LYS A 398 54.50 4.24 -35.63
C LYS A 398 54.39 4.63 -37.11
N GLU A 399 53.19 4.75 -37.65
CA GLU A 399 52.97 5.22 -39.03
C GLU A 399 53.49 6.66 -39.21
N ILE A 400 53.24 7.55 -38.25
CA ILE A 400 53.75 8.92 -38.24
C ILE A 400 55.28 8.91 -38.17
N GLU A 401 55.91 8.05 -37.36
CA GLU A 401 57.37 7.90 -37.32
C GLU A 401 57.94 7.36 -38.63
N LEU A 402 57.28 6.40 -39.27
CA LEU A 402 57.65 5.89 -40.58
C LEU A 402 57.51 6.97 -41.67
N LEU A 403 56.45 7.77 -41.63
CA LEU A 403 56.27 8.89 -42.55
C LEU A 403 57.31 9.99 -42.30
N LYS A 404 57.60 10.32 -41.04
CA LYS A 404 58.65 11.29 -40.68
C LYS A 404 60.02 10.81 -41.14
N SER A 405 60.38 9.55 -40.90
CA SER A 405 61.65 8.97 -41.35
C SER A 405 61.72 8.87 -42.87
N SER A 406 60.65 8.44 -43.55
CA SER A 406 60.55 8.43 -45.02
C SER A 406 60.67 9.83 -45.61
N PHE A 407 60.00 10.84 -45.01
CA PHE A 407 60.11 12.24 -45.40
C PHE A 407 61.55 12.75 -45.25
N LEU A 408 62.19 12.49 -44.10
CA LEU A 408 63.60 12.83 -43.87
C LEU A 408 64.53 12.18 -44.90
N THR A 409 64.30 10.91 -45.23
CA THR A 409 65.09 10.16 -46.22
C THR A 409 64.88 10.72 -47.63
N SER A 410 63.65 11.09 -47.99
CA SER A 410 63.32 11.75 -49.26
C SER A 410 63.90 13.16 -49.34
N PHE A 411 63.92 13.92 -48.24
CA PHE A 411 64.52 15.26 -48.19
C PHE A 411 66.04 15.19 -48.39
N ILE A 412 66.70 14.22 -47.75
CA ILE A 412 68.13 13.95 -47.94
C ILE A 412 68.42 13.50 -49.39
N LYS A 413 67.51 12.72 -50.01
CA LYS A 413 67.62 12.31 -51.42
C LYS A 413 67.39 13.47 -52.40
N LYS A 414 66.51 14.43 -52.06
CA LYS A 414 66.22 15.61 -52.89
C LYS A 414 67.35 16.65 -52.84
N ASN A 415 68.02 16.80 -51.70
CA ASN A 415 69.22 17.63 -51.57
C ASN A 415 70.45 17.08 -52.31
N LYS A 416 70.42 15.82 -52.79
CA LYS A 416 71.52 15.22 -53.56
C LYS A 416 71.31 15.26 -55.08
N VAL A 417 70.15 15.75 -55.56
CA VAL A 417 69.79 15.78 -57.00
C VAL A 417 69.54 17.21 -57.50
N SER A 418 69.50 18.22 -56.62
CA SER A 418 69.19 19.60 -57.00
C SER A 418 70.37 20.56 -56.82
N GLU A 419 71.46 20.33 -57.56
CA GLU A 419 72.59 21.29 -57.63
C GLU A 419 72.89 21.79 -59.05
N ASN A 420 72.04 21.49 -60.05
CA ASN A 420 72.16 22.05 -61.40
C ASN A 420 70.78 22.25 -62.02
N ASP A 421 70.16 23.42 -61.79
CA ASP A 421 69.63 24.30 -62.86
C ASP A 421 68.85 25.45 -62.21
N LEU A 422 69.47 26.64 -62.21
CA LEU A 422 68.83 27.91 -61.89
C LEU A 422 68.43 28.57 -63.20
N VAL A 423 67.26 28.21 -63.74
CA VAL A 423 66.60 28.98 -64.79
C VAL A 423 65.19 29.35 -64.34
N LEU A 424 65.01 30.66 -64.33
CA LEU A 424 63.78 31.43 -64.24
C LEU A 424 62.63 30.80 -65.06
N GLU A 425 61.49 30.49 -64.44
CA GLU A 425 60.20 30.73 -65.11
C GLU A 425 59.04 30.89 -64.12
N ASN A 426 58.57 32.13 -64.05
CA ASN A 426 57.36 32.59 -63.40
C ASN A 426 56.16 32.26 -64.30
N THR A 427 55.66 31.03 -64.30
CA THR A 427 54.33 30.73 -64.86
C THR A 427 53.77 29.45 -64.25
N SER A 428 52.48 29.49 -63.86
CA SER A 428 51.59 28.39 -63.47
C SER A 428 51.27 28.19 -61.97
N THR A 429 50.77 29.23 -61.32
CA THR A 429 49.91 29.10 -60.13
C THR A 429 48.54 28.44 -60.43
N ALA A 430 48.18 28.23 -61.70
CA ALA A 430 46.94 27.55 -62.11
C ALA A 430 47.04 26.01 -62.12
N SER A 431 48.22 25.45 -62.44
CA SER A 431 48.40 23.99 -62.53
C SER A 431 48.31 23.30 -61.16
N ASN A 432 48.75 23.99 -60.10
CA ASN A 432 48.69 23.45 -58.73
C ASN A 432 47.28 23.44 -58.15
N GLN A 433 46.38 24.30 -58.63
CA GLN A 433 44.99 24.35 -58.17
C GLN A 433 44.14 23.28 -58.87
N GLU A 434 44.38 23.02 -60.16
CA GLU A 434 43.79 21.88 -60.86
C GLU A 434 44.40 20.55 -60.43
N ALA A 435 45.71 20.47 -60.15
CA ALA A 435 46.32 19.27 -59.57
C ALA A 435 45.83 19.02 -58.14
N ALA A 436 45.63 20.06 -57.32
CA ALA A 436 45.03 19.93 -55.99
C ALA A 436 43.54 19.57 -56.05
N ALA A 437 42.78 20.13 -57.00
CA ALA A 437 41.37 19.79 -57.23
C ALA A 437 41.20 18.38 -57.80
N ASN A 438 42.11 17.93 -58.67
CA ASN A 438 42.16 16.58 -59.22
C ASN A 438 42.66 15.55 -58.20
N LEU A 439 43.52 15.93 -57.26
CA LEU A 439 43.88 15.11 -56.11
C LEU A 439 42.75 15.05 -55.07
N LEU A 440 41.98 16.14 -54.89
CA LEU A 440 40.78 16.15 -54.05
C LEU A 440 39.68 15.28 -54.66
N SER A 441 39.41 15.40 -55.96
CA SER A 441 38.38 14.63 -56.66
C SER A 441 38.77 13.15 -56.81
N ASN A 442 40.04 12.83 -57.10
CA ASN A 442 40.50 11.44 -57.05
C ASN A 442 40.54 10.89 -55.62
N SER A 443 40.78 11.71 -54.58
CA SER A 443 40.70 11.28 -53.18
C SER A 443 39.26 11.10 -52.69
N LEU A 444 38.30 11.84 -53.24
CA LEU A 444 36.86 11.68 -52.97
C LEU A 444 36.31 10.43 -53.66
N ILE A 445 36.77 10.11 -54.86
CA ILE A 445 36.34 8.93 -55.62
C ILE A 445 37.05 7.65 -55.15
N SER A 446 38.28 7.75 -54.63
CA SER A 446 39.11 6.59 -54.22
C SER A 446 38.95 6.19 -52.74
N SER A 447 38.15 6.88 -51.94
CA SER A 447 38.17 6.66 -50.50
C SER A 447 36.85 6.14 -49.94
N GLN A 448 36.93 4.97 -49.30
CA GLN A 448 35.96 4.51 -48.30
C GLN A 448 35.64 5.57 -47.21
N LYS A 449 36.37 6.69 -47.14
CA LYS A 449 36.11 7.83 -46.26
C LYS A 449 34.80 8.58 -46.56
N ASP A 450 34.32 8.67 -47.81
CA ASP A 450 33.04 9.37 -48.09
C ASP A 450 31.83 8.55 -47.63
N GLY A 451 31.90 7.22 -47.74
CA GLY A 451 30.94 6.32 -47.10
C GLY A 451 30.98 6.41 -45.58
N HIS A 452 32.17 6.58 -44.99
CA HIS A 452 32.33 6.79 -43.54
C HIS A 452 31.81 8.15 -43.07
N ILE A 453 32.03 9.24 -43.81
CA ILE A 453 31.51 10.58 -43.47
C ILE A 453 29.98 10.57 -43.56
N LEU A 454 29.41 9.99 -44.62
CA LEU A 454 27.96 9.86 -44.76
C LEU A 454 27.36 8.97 -43.67
N HIS A 455 28.00 7.84 -43.35
CA HIS A 455 27.59 6.96 -42.25
C HIS A 455 27.68 7.68 -40.89
N TYR A 456 28.73 8.47 -40.65
CA TYR A 456 28.88 9.25 -39.42
C TYR A 456 27.80 10.33 -39.31
N ILE A 457 27.49 11.04 -40.40
CA ILE A 457 26.38 11.99 -40.45
C ILE A 457 25.03 11.29 -40.20
N GLN A 458 24.84 10.08 -40.77
CA GLN A 458 23.64 9.29 -40.54
C GLN A 458 23.53 8.78 -39.09
N GLU A 459 24.65 8.38 -38.47
CA GLU A 459 24.69 8.01 -37.06
C GLU A 459 24.41 9.21 -36.15
N LEU A 460 24.95 10.40 -36.46
CA LEU A 460 24.62 11.63 -35.75
C LEU A 460 23.13 11.94 -35.84
N ALA A 461 22.53 11.85 -37.04
CA ALA A 461 21.09 12.05 -37.21
C ALA A 461 20.26 11.03 -36.41
N ARG A 462 20.69 9.77 -36.33
CA ARG A 462 20.04 8.76 -35.48
C ARG A 462 20.15 9.12 -34.00
N LYS A 463 21.33 9.52 -33.54
CA LYS A 463 21.54 9.96 -32.14
C LYS A 463 20.74 11.22 -31.82
N ASP A 464 20.60 12.16 -32.75
CA ASP A 464 19.80 13.36 -32.56
C ASP A 464 18.30 13.03 -32.44
N VAL A 465 17.80 12.09 -33.24
CA VAL A 465 16.43 11.57 -33.12
C VAL A 465 16.24 10.83 -31.79
N GLU A 466 17.20 10.00 -31.38
CA GLU A 466 17.16 9.30 -30.09
C GLU A 466 17.17 10.29 -28.92
N ILE A 467 18.05 11.30 -28.95
CA ILE A 467 18.09 12.38 -27.96
C ILE A 467 16.78 13.16 -27.94
N SER A 468 16.18 13.43 -29.10
CA SER A 468 14.87 14.10 -29.19
C SER A 468 13.76 13.25 -28.56
N ASN A 469 13.73 11.95 -28.85
CA ASN A 469 12.78 11.00 -28.26
C ASN A 469 12.99 10.89 -26.74
N LEU A 470 14.23 10.80 -26.26
CA LEU A 470 14.56 10.79 -24.84
C LEU A 470 14.17 12.09 -24.15
N ARG A 471 14.37 13.25 -24.79
CA ARG A 471 13.90 14.55 -24.28
C ARG A 471 12.39 14.61 -24.20
N GLN A 472 11.68 14.10 -25.22
CA GLN A 472 10.22 14.06 -25.21
C GLN A 472 9.70 13.13 -24.12
N SER A 473 10.29 11.95 -23.96
CA SER A 473 9.99 11.02 -22.87
C SER A 473 10.24 11.65 -21.50
N ARG A 474 11.37 12.34 -21.32
CA ARG A 474 11.68 13.10 -20.10
C ARG A 474 10.63 14.16 -19.79
N ILE A 475 10.21 14.95 -20.78
CA ILE A 475 9.16 15.97 -20.60
C ILE A 475 7.82 15.32 -20.24
N GLN A 476 7.49 14.18 -20.84
CA GLN A 476 6.27 13.44 -20.52
C GLN A 476 6.28 12.90 -19.08
N THR A 477 7.39 12.31 -18.64
CA THR A 477 7.52 11.80 -17.26
C THR A 477 7.56 12.93 -16.24
N GLU A 478 8.27 14.03 -16.52
CA GLU A 478 8.26 15.25 -15.70
C GLU A 478 6.84 15.85 -15.60
N SER A 479 6.08 15.90 -16.71
CA SER A 479 4.71 16.40 -16.67
C SER A 479 3.78 15.51 -15.85
N SER A 480 4.00 14.18 -15.90
CA SER A 480 3.26 13.21 -15.10
C SER A 480 3.62 13.32 -13.63
N LEU A 481 4.90 13.55 -13.30
CA LEU A 481 5.38 13.83 -11.96
C LEU A 481 4.73 15.10 -11.40
N ARG A 482 4.72 16.20 -12.15
CA ARG A 482 4.07 17.47 -11.72
C ARG A 482 2.57 17.28 -11.47
N LYS A 483 1.88 16.54 -12.33
CA LYS A 483 0.45 16.20 -12.13
C LYS A 483 0.25 15.36 -10.87
N LEU A 484 1.14 14.40 -10.60
CA LEU A 484 1.07 13.57 -9.39
C LEU A 484 1.34 14.39 -8.13
N GLN A 485 2.35 15.28 -8.16
CA GLN A 485 2.65 16.22 -7.08
C GLN A 485 1.46 17.15 -6.80
N GLN A 486 0.82 17.69 -7.83
CA GLN A 486 -0.38 18.51 -7.67
C GLN A 486 -1.52 17.71 -7.01
N LYS A 487 -1.75 16.46 -7.45
CA LYS A 487 -2.76 15.58 -6.84
C LYS A 487 -2.45 15.30 -5.37
N LEU A 488 -1.18 15.04 -5.03
CA LEU A 488 -0.76 14.80 -3.65
C LEU A 488 -0.98 16.04 -2.79
N SER A 489 -0.61 17.23 -3.27
CA SER A 489 -0.86 18.51 -2.57
C SER A 489 -2.35 18.72 -2.30
N VAL A 490 -3.22 18.47 -3.28
CA VAL A 490 -4.69 18.59 -3.09
C VAL A 490 -5.21 17.59 -2.07
N ILE A 491 -4.68 16.36 -2.07
CA ILE A 491 -5.07 15.34 -1.09
C ILE A 491 -4.58 15.73 0.31
N GLU A 492 -3.37 16.27 0.44
CA GLU A 492 -2.81 16.77 1.69
C GLU A 492 -3.63 17.94 2.25
N ASP A 493 -4.02 18.90 1.41
CA ASP A 493 -4.90 20.01 1.78
C ASP A 493 -6.26 19.50 2.28
N ASN A 494 -6.84 18.50 1.60
CA ASN A 494 -8.10 17.88 2.01
C ASN A 494 -7.97 17.18 3.38
N TYR A 495 -6.91 16.41 3.59
CA TYR A 495 -6.66 15.76 4.87
C TYR A 495 -6.36 16.77 5.98
N SER A 496 -5.62 17.84 5.69
CA SER A 496 -5.40 18.94 6.63
C SER A 496 -6.73 19.58 7.03
N HIS A 497 -7.62 19.83 6.06
CA HIS A 497 -8.95 20.36 6.33
C HIS A 497 -9.81 19.41 7.17
N GLU A 498 -9.82 18.11 6.86
CA GLU A 498 -10.54 17.09 7.65
C GLU A 498 -10.00 17.02 9.07
N VAL A 499 -8.67 17.03 9.24
CA VAL A 499 -8.01 17.07 10.55
C VAL A 499 -8.40 18.33 11.33
N ASP A 500 -8.45 19.50 10.70
CA ASP A 500 -8.84 20.74 11.35
C ASP A 500 -10.33 20.76 11.73
N MET A 501 -11.19 20.19 10.89
CA MET A 501 -12.60 19.99 11.21
C MET A 501 -12.79 19.04 12.40
N LEU A 502 -12.07 17.92 12.41
CA LEU A 502 -12.08 16.96 13.52
C LEU A 502 -11.52 17.58 14.79
N LYS A 503 -10.41 18.32 14.73
CA LYS A 503 -9.86 19.06 15.87
C LYS A 503 -10.84 20.10 16.39
N SER A 504 -11.53 20.82 15.51
CA SER A 504 -12.56 21.79 15.90
C SER A 504 -13.75 21.09 16.55
N ARG A 505 -14.17 19.92 16.03
CA ARG A 505 -15.23 19.11 16.63
C ARG A 505 -14.82 18.55 17.99
N ILE A 506 -13.57 18.10 18.13
CA ILE A 506 -13.00 17.64 19.39
C ILE A 506 -12.97 18.81 20.39
N LYS A 507 -12.46 19.99 20.03
CA LYS A 507 -12.51 21.19 20.89
C LYS A 507 -13.91 21.58 21.32
N LEU A 508 -14.90 21.47 20.43
CA LEU A 508 -16.30 21.72 20.77
C LEU A 508 -16.83 20.67 21.75
N LEU A 509 -16.48 19.40 21.56
CA LEU A 509 -16.87 18.31 22.46
C LEU A 509 -16.15 18.41 23.81
N GLU A 510 -14.86 18.73 23.82
CA GLU A 510 -14.07 19.06 25.01
C GLU A 510 -14.72 20.23 25.75
N SER A 511 -15.04 21.33 25.07
CA SER A 511 -15.80 22.45 25.68
C SER A 511 -17.23 22.07 26.12
N SER A 512 -17.82 21.01 25.58
CA SER A 512 -19.12 20.48 26.01
C SER A 512 -18.99 19.53 27.20
N GLN A 513 -17.82 18.90 27.35
CA GLN A 513 -17.52 17.80 28.26
C GLN A 513 -16.76 18.30 29.50
N ASP A 514 -16.02 19.40 29.38
CA ASP A 514 -15.39 20.15 30.44
C ASP A 514 -16.48 20.96 31.19
N GLU A 515 -17.25 20.26 32.03
CA GLU A 515 -18.04 20.72 33.19
C GLU A 515 -19.08 21.86 33.05
N GLU A 516 -19.21 22.54 31.90
CA GLU A 516 -20.10 23.71 31.75
C GLU A 516 -21.30 23.48 30.83
N GLY A 517 -21.36 22.42 30.02
CA GLY A 517 -22.50 22.18 29.10
C GLY A 517 -23.87 22.06 29.80
N THR A 518 -23.89 21.49 31.01
CA THR A 518 -25.11 21.39 31.84
C THR A 518 -25.36 22.68 32.62
N ASN A 519 -24.29 23.37 33.00
CA ASN A 519 -24.36 24.61 33.76
C ASN A 519 -24.79 25.80 32.87
N VAL A 520 -24.38 25.84 31.61
CA VAL A 520 -24.74 26.87 30.62
C VAL A 520 -26.19 26.72 30.17
N GLU A 521 -26.70 25.50 29.94
CA GLU A 521 -28.12 25.31 29.63
C GLU A 521 -29.01 25.59 30.86
N TYR A 522 -28.56 25.23 32.07
CA TYR A 522 -29.23 25.65 33.31
C TYR A 522 -29.22 27.17 33.47
N LEU A 523 -28.07 27.82 33.28
CA LEU A 523 -27.90 29.26 33.37
C LEU A 523 -28.74 30.00 32.34
N LYS A 524 -28.79 29.52 31.09
CA LYS A 524 -29.64 30.07 30.03
C LYS A 524 -31.11 30.01 30.41
N ASN A 525 -31.58 28.91 31.01
CA ASN A 525 -32.95 28.78 31.48
C ASN A 525 -33.27 29.68 32.68
N VAL A 526 -32.32 29.82 33.61
CA VAL A 526 -32.46 30.71 34.78
C VAL A 526 -32.44 32.18 34.35
N ILE A 527 -31.55 32.59 33.44
CA ILE A 527 -31.48 33.95 32.87
C ILE A 527 -32.74 34.26 32.04
N LEU A 528 -33.20 33.33 31.21
CA LEU A 528 -34.42 33.51 30.42
C LEU A 528 -35.65 33.71 31.32
N ARG A 529 -35.74 32.98 32.44
CA ARG A 529 -36.80 33.18 33.45
C ARG A 529 -36.61 34.50 34.21
N PHE A 530 -35.39 34.88 34.54
CA PHE A 530 -35.09 36.16 35.18
C PHE A 530 -35.57 37.36 34.34
N LEU A 531 -35.37 37.31 33.02
CA LEU A 531 -35.82 38.34 32.09
C LEU A 531 -37.34 38.35 31.88
N LYS A 532 -38.02 37.21 32.03
CA LYS A 532 -39.47 37.08 31.82
C LYS A 532 -40.32 37.30 33.08
N CYS A 533 -39.78 37.04 34.27
CA CYS A 533 -40.52 37.25 35.52
C CYS A 533 -40.56 38.74 35.88
N ASN A 534 -41.69 39.22 36.38
CA ASN A 534 -41.86 40.61 36.86
C ASN A 534 -41.85 40.73 38.39
N ASP A 535 -41.79 39.60 39.11
CA ASP A 535 -41.79 39.55 40.57
C ASP A 535 -40.37 39.71 41.14
N SER A 536 -40.21 40.63 42.10
CA SER A 536 -38.94 40.98 42.75
C SER A 536 -38.35 39.82 43.55
N SER A 537 -39.21 39.06 44.25
CA SER A 537 -38.77 37.93 45.08
C SER A 537 -38.22 36.80 44.22
N SER A 538 -38.94 36.44 43.15
CA SER A 538 -38.51 35.44 42.17
C SER A 538 -37.20 35.85 41.46
N LYS A 539 -37.04 37.14 41.14
CA LYS A 539 -35.79 37.69 40.58
C LYS A 539 -34.60 37.54 41.53
N ARG A 540 -34.78 37.83 42.83
CA ARG A 540 -33.73 37.65 43.84
C ARG A 540 -33.30 36.19 44.00
N HIS A 541 -34.25 35.25 43.96
CA HIS A 541 -33.92 33.82 44.00
C HIS A 541 -33.16 33.36 42.76
N MET A 542 -33.54 33.84 41.57
CA MET A 542 -32.82 33.53 40.33
C MET A 542 -31.42 34.17 40.29
N VAL A 543 -31.25 35.38 40.84
CA VAL A 543 -29.93 36.02 40.98
C VAL A 543 -29.03 35.23 41.91
N ASN A 544 -29.55 34.66 43.00
CA ASN A 544 -28.76 33.77 43.85
C ASN A 544 -28.29 32.53 43.08
N ALA A 545 -29.17 31.90 42.30
CA ALA A 545 -28.82 30.73 41.49
C ALA A 545 -27.77 31.07 40.40
N ILE A 546 -27.95 32.18 39.69
CA ILE A 546 -26.98 32.72 38.71
C ILE A 546 -25.65 33.02 39.39
N SER A 547 -25.68 33.61 40.58
CA SER A 547 -24.49 33.97 41.34
C SER A 547 -23.71 32.75 41.84
N THR A 548 -24.38 31.68 42.23
CA THR A 548 -23.71 30.43 42.61
C THR A 548 -23.08 29.73 41.40
N VAL A 549 -23.72 29.83 40.24
CA VAL A 549 -23.24 29.25 38.99
C VAL A 549 -22.03 30.03 38.43
N LEU A 550 -22.07 31.36 38.49
CA LEU A 550 -21.02 32.26 38.00
C LEU A 550 -20.01 32.69 39.09
N HIS A 551 -20.11 32.13 40.30
CA HIS A 551 -19.22 32.39 41.44
C HIS A 551 -19.02 33.89 41.77
N PHE A 552 -20.08 34.72 41.78
CA PHE A 552 -19.96 36.13 42.17
C PHE A 552 -19.56 36.29 43.63
N THR A 553 -18.82 37.36 43.91
CA THR A 553 -18.43 37.72 45.27
C THR A 553 -19.63 38.25 46.06
N SER A 554 -19.64 38.07 47.38
CA SER A 554 -20.77 38.46 48.23
C SER A 554 -21.10 39.96 48.18
N SER A 555 -20.13 40.80 47.81
CA SER A 555 -20.31 42.24 47.59
C SER A 555 -21.12 42.53 46.32
N GLU A 556 -20.78 41.88 45.22
CA GLU A 556 -21.47 42.04 43.93
C GLU A 556 -22.93 41.53 43.99
N ILE A 557 -23.18 40.47 44.75
CA ILE A 557 -24.54 39.95 44.99
C ILE A 557 -25.41 40.98 45.72
N GLN A 558 -24.84 41.71 46.68
CA GLN A 558 -25.57 42.73 47.45
C GLN A 558 -25.86 43.96 46.60
N GLU A 559 -24.93 44.40 45.75
CA GLU A 559 -25.16 45.48 44.79
C GLU A 559 -26.29 45.14 43.82
N ILE A 560 -26.26 43.95 43.20
CA ILE A 560 -27.28 43.52 42.24
C ILE A 560 -28.65 43.37 42.91
N LYS A 561 -28.72 42.88 44.15
CA LYS A 561 -29.98 42.82 44.93
C LYS A 561 -30.52 44.20 45.28
N GLY A 562 -29.66 45.20 45.46
CA GLY A 562 -30.04 46.59 45.72
C GLY A 562 -30.77 47.25 44.54
N TYR A 563 -30.48 46.83 43.31
CA TYR A 563 -31.15 47.31 42.09
C TYR A 563 -32.50 46.62 41.80
N ILE A 564 -32.80 45.51 42.48
CA ILE A 564 -34.05 44.76 42.31
C ILE A 564 -35.03 45.16 43.43
N ARG A 565 -35.89 46.15 43.14
CA ARG A 565 -37.00 46.57 44.02
C ARG A 565 -38.11 45.54 44.03
#